data_AF-A0A3D5NXR2-F1
#
_entry.id   AF-A0A3D5NXR2-F1
#
_cell.length_a   1.000
_cell.length_b   1.000
_cell.length_c   1.000
_cell.angle_alpha   90.00
_cell.angle_beta   90.00
_cell.angle_gamma   90.00
#
_symmetry.space_group_name_H-M   'P 1'
#
loop_
_entity.id
_entity.type
_entity.pdbx_description
1 polymer ?
#
loop_
_entity_poly.entity_id
_entity_poly.type
_entity_poly.pdbx_seq_one_letter_code
_entity_poly.pdbx_strand_id
1 'polypeptide(L)'
;MKVYLAGAIEAAPDGGRRWRDDLRPFLENELGFTVHDPTKLEFNVVPPDEYALFREWRETDFTRFQETMHRIIKQDLRTIIFDTDYIICNWDQYVEKGGGTQGELTLAFVYRIPVFMVTQIPVTQISSWILGCATQIFSSYESLKSHLKILENVRKAKLGTA
;
A
#
# COMPACT_ATOMS: atom_id res chain seq x y z
N MET A 1 -1.97 -15.33 3.03
CA MET A 1 -1.10 -14.16 3.26
C MET A 1 -1.98 -12.92 3.32
N LYS A 2 -1.57 -11.91 4.08
CA LYS A 2 -2.21 -10.60 4.17
C LYS A 2 -1.33 -9.55 3.52
N VAL A 3 -1.90 -8.76 2.61
CA VAL A 3 -1.14 -7.83 1.76
C VAL A 3 -1.71 -6.43 1.89
N TYR A 4 -0.85 -5.44 2.12
CA TYR A 4 -1.24 -4.02 2.12
C TYR A 4 -0.86 -3.36 0.79
N LEU A 5 -1.80 -2.62 0.18
CA LEU A 5 -1.60 -1.92 -1.08
C LEU A 5 -1.23 -0.44 -0.89
N ALA A 6 0.07 -0.16 -0.90
CA ALA A 6 0.62 1.18 -0.79
C ALA A 6 0.75 1.87 -2.16
N GLY A 7 0.54 3.19 -2.19
CA GLY A 7 0.65 4.00 -3.40
C GLY A 7 -0.24 5.24 -3.33
N ALA A 8 -0.08 6.15 -4.29
CA ALA A 8 -0.74 7.45 -4.28
C ALA A 8 -2.27 7.34 -4.15
N ILE A 9 -2.85 8.27 -3.39
CA ILE A 9 -4.31 8.44 -3.24
C ILE A 9 -4.67 9.91 -3.52
N GLU A 10 -4.15 10.84 -2.72
CA GLU A 10 -4.52 12.27 -2.82
C GLU A 10 -4.12 12.92 -4.16
N ALA A 11 -2.92 12.61 -4.67
CA ALA A 11 -2.42 13.16 -5.92
C ALA A 11 -2.77 12.32 -7.16
N ALA A 12 -3.36 11.13 -6.98
CA ALA A 12 -3.68 10.22 -8.06
C ALA A 12 -4.98 10.66 -8.77
N PRO A 13 -5.02 10.73 -10.12
CA PRO A 13 -6.19 11.24 -10.87
C PRO A 13 -7.49 10.47 -10.61
N ASP A 14 -7.39 9.18 -10.29
CA ASP A 14 -8.49 8.27 -10.01
C ASP A 14 -8.62 7.94 -8.52
N GLY A 15 -7.93 8.68 -7.65
CA GLY A 15 -7.80 8.37 -6.23
C GLY A 15 -6.97 7.12 -5.94
N GLY A 16 -6.19 6.64 -6.92
CA GLY A 16 -5.34 5.45 -6.80
C GLY A 16 -6.10 4.13 -6.84
N ARG A 17 -7.33 4.13 -7.36
CA ARG A 17 -8.22 2.96 -7.31
C ARG A 17 -7.93 1.94 -8.40
N ARG A 18 -7.73 2.39 -9.64
CA ARG A 18 -7.72 1.52 -10.83
C ARG A 18 -6.69 0.40 -10.73
N TRP A 19 -5.44 0.72 -10.40
CA TRP A 19 -4.40 -0.30 -10.32
C TRP A 19 -4.64 -1.30 -9.18
N ARG A 20 -5.25 -0.85 -8.07
CA ARG A 20 -5.63 -1.70 -6.94
C ARG A 20 -6.77 -2.64 -7.36
N ASP A 21 -7.77 -2.11 -8.05
CA ASP A 21 -8.88 -2.88 -8.63
C ASP A 21 -8.40 -3.91 -9.67
N ASP A 22 -7.42 -3.54 -10.50
CA ASP A 22 -6.85 -4.43 -11.52
C ASP A 22 -5.98 -5.56 -10.90
N LEU A 23 -5.31 -5.28 -9.78
CA LEU A 23 -4.43 -6.24 -9.10
C LEU A 23 -5.17 -7.14 -8.11
N ARG A 24 -6.20 -6.63 -7.43
CA ARG A 24 -6.91 -7.31 -6.35
C ARG A 24 -7.44 -8.70 -6.73
N PRO A 25 -8.12 -8.91 -7.88
CA PRO A 25 -8.64 -10.23 -8.28
C PRO A 25 -7.54 -11.29 -8.36
N PHE A 26 -6.34 -10.92 -8.82
CA PHE A 26 -5.21 -11.84 -8.87
C PHE A 26 -4.78 -12.25 -7.45
N LEU A 27 -4.66 -11.29 -6.53
CA LEU A 27 -4.22 -11.57 -5.16
C LEU A 27 -5.25 -12.41 -4.40
N GLU A 28 -6.53 -12.05 -4.48
CA GLU A 28 -7.59 -12.73 -3.73
C GLU A 28 -7.97 -14.07 -4.37
N ASN A 29 -8.26 -14.10 -5.68
CA ASN A 29 -8.85 -15.28 -6.31
C ASN A 29 -7.80 -16.30 -6.77
N GLU A 30 -6.65 -15.86 -7.29
CA GLU A 30 -5.61 -16.80 -7.75
C GLU A 30 -4.67 -17.23 -6.61
N LEU A 31 -4.30 -16.32 -5.71
CA LEU A 31 -3.35 -16.61 -4.63
C LEU A 31 -4.02 -16.88 -3.27
N GLY A 32 -5.31 -16.56 -3.10
CA GLY A 32 -6.02 -16.77 -1.84
C GLY A 32 -5.55 -15.82 -0.74
N PHE A 33 -5.14 -14.61 -1.09
CA PHE A 33 -4.67 -13.61 -0.13
C PHE A 33 -5.81 -12.75 0.39
N THR A 34 -5.63 -12.22 1.60
CA THR A 34 -6.45 -11.13 2.13
C THR A 34 -5.77 -9.83 1.75
N VAL A 35 -6.50 -8.94 1.09
CA VAL A 35 -5.96 -7.65 0.61
C VAL A 35 -6.53 -6.51 1.43
N HIS A 36 -5.64 -5.68 1.95
CA HIS A 36 -5.97 -4.40 2.56
C HIS A 36 -5.70 -3.28 1.55
N ASP A 37 -6.77 -2.62 1.13
CA ASP A 37 -6.76 -1.51 0.18
C ASP A 37 -7.26 -0.24 0.87
N PRO A 38 -6.38 0.73 1.19
CA PRO A 38 -6.77 1.94 1.92
C PRO A 38 -7.76 2.85 1.16
N THR A 39 -8.06 2.55 -0.11
CA THR A 39 -9.08 3.29 -0.89
C THR A 39 -10.50 2.76 -0.71
N LYS A 40 -10.69 1.60 -0.07
CA LYS A 40 -12.01 0.99 0.08
C LYS A 40 -12.74 1.46 1.33
N LEU A 41 -14.05 1.61 1.20
CA LEU A 41 -14.91 2.10 2.27
C LEU A 41 -14.93 1.16 3.48
N GLU A 42 -14.81 -0.17 3.27
CA GLU A 42 -14.77 -1.14 4.37
C GLU A 42 -13.57 -0.99 5.32
N PHE A 43 -12.50 -0.32 4.88
CA PHE A 43 -11.32 -0.04 5.70
C PHE A 43 -11.29 1.38 6.28
N ASN A 44 -12.33 2.16 5.99
CA ASN A 44 -12.40 3.53 6.45
C ASN A 44 -12.78 3.59 7.93
N VAL A 45 -11.90 4.19 8.73
CA VAL A 45 -12.14 4.44 10.17
C VAL A 45 -12.84 5.77 10.43
N VAL A 46 -13.00 6.58 9.39
CA VAL A 46 -13.70 7.86 9.45
C VAL A 46 -15.15 7.65 9.02
N PRO A 47 -16.14 8.11 9.82
CA PRO A 47 -17.55 8.03 9.46
C PRO A 47 -17.83 8.62 8.05
N PRO A 48 -18.78 8.08 7.28
CA PRO A 48 -19.01 8.52 5.89
C PRO A 48 -19.27 10.02 5.72
N ASP A 49 -20.00 10.62 6.66
CA ASP A 49 -20.29 12.06 6.73
C ASP A 49 -19.01 12.88 6.97
N GLU A 50 -18.13 12.42 7.86
CA GLU A 50 -16.82 13.06 8.07
C GLU A 50 -15.90 12.84 6.87
N TYR A 51 -15.88 11.65 6.29
CA TYR A 51 -15.01 11.31 5.16
C TYR A 51 -15.31 12.13 3.90
N ALA A 52 -16.59 12.49 3.69
CA ALA A 52 -16.98 13.36 2.59
C ALA A 52 -16.45 14.80 2.73
N LEU A 53 -16.23 15.26 3.97
CA LEU A 53 -15.98 16.67 4.27
C LEU A 53 -14.57 16.96 4.78
N PHE A 54 -13.86 15.97 5.33
CA PHE A 54 -12.65 16.25 6.11
C PHE A 54 -11.57 17.00 5.32
N ARG A 55 -11.51 16.83 4.00
CA ARG A 55 -10.55 17.57 3.16
C ARG A 55 -10.81 19.08 3.17
N GLU A 56 -12.06 19.51 3.26
CA GLU A 56 -12.45 20.92 3.36
C GLU A 56 -12.06 21.53 4.71
N TRP A 57 -12.01 20.71 5.77
CA TRP A 57 -11.54 21.15 7.10
C TRP A 57 -10.09 21.59 7.10
N ARG A 58 -9.29 21.23 6.09
CA ARG A 58 -7.93 21.75 5.95
C ARG A 58 -7.88 23.28 5.91
N GLU A 59 -8.94 23.91 5.39
CA GLU A 59 -9.06 25.38 5.30
C GLU A 59 -10.05 25.94 6.33
N THR A 60 -11.07 25.16 6.72
CA THR A 60 -12.19 25.64 7.54
C THR A 60 -12.10 25.28 9.03
N ASP A 61 -11.46 24.16 9.37
CA ASP A 61 -11.28 23.67 10.76
C ASP A 61 -10.06 22.75 10.84
N PHE A 62 -8.88 23.36 10.89
CA PHE A 62 -7.62 22.63 10.79
C PHE A 62 -7.41 21.65 11.94
N THR A 63 -7.90 21.96 13.15
CA THR A 63 -7.82 21.06 14.30
C THR A 63 -8.60 19.78 14.04
N ARG A 64 -9.85 19.89 13.58
CA ARG A 64 -10.66 18.71 13.25
C ARG A 64 -10.09 17.91 12.07
N PHE A 65 -9.50 18.59 11.09
CA PHE A 65 -8.74 17.93 10.03
C PHE A 65 -7.60 17.08 10.60
N GLN A 66 -6.76 17.65 11.48
CA GLN A 66 -5.64 16.93 12.09
C GLN A 66 -6.10 15.71 12.90
N GLU A 67 -7.16 15.86 13.72
CA GLU A 67 -7.73 14.74 14.49
C GLU A 67 -8.21 13.59 13.58
N THR A 68 -8.81 13.94 12.45
CA THR A 68 -9.25 12.95 11.44
C THR A 68 -8.07 12.27 10.78
N MET A 69 -7.05 13.03 10.37
CA MET A 69 -5.82 12.47 9.80
C MET A 69 -5.08 11.58 10.80
N HIS A 70 -5.04 11.93 12.09
CA HIS A 70 -4.44 11.09 13.11
C HIS A 70 -5.12 9.71 13.21
N ARG A 71 -6.45 9.66 13.08
CA ARG A 71 -7.19 8.38 13.07
C ARG A 71 -6.83 7.53 11.86
N ILE A 72 -6.80 8.12 10.65
CA ILE A 72 -6.41 7.44 9.41
C ILE A 72 -4.98 6.91 9.52
N ILE A 73 -4.02 7.78 9.83
CA ILE A 73 -2.61 7.41 9.98
C ILE A 73 -2.45 6.28 11.00
N LYS A 74 -3.08 6.41 12.18
CA LYS A 74 -2.99 5.38 13.21
C LYS A 74 -3.55 4.03 12.73
N GLN A 75 -4.63 4.04 11.97
CA GLN A 75 -5.19 2.81 11.43
C GLN A 75 -4.24 2.17 10.42
N ASP A 76 -3.82 2.92 9.41
CA ASP A 76 -2.97 2.41 8.33
C ASP A 76 -1.68 1.80 8.88
N LEU A 77 -0.99 2.53 9.78
CA LEU A 77 0.26 2.05 10.38
C LEU A 77 0.03 0.82 11.29
N ARG A 78 -1.10 0.74 12.00
CA ARG A 78 -1.42 -0.46 12.81
C ARG A 78 -1.71 -1.67 11.93
N THR A 79 -2.45 -1.49 10.84
CA THR A 79 -2.71 -2.56 9.86
C THR A 79 -1.40 -3.08 9.28
N ILE A 80 -0.47 -2.18 8.92
CA ILE A 80 0.85 -2.57 8.42
C ILE A 80 1.60 -3.37 9.50
N ILE A 81 1.72 -2.87 10.72
CA ILE A 81 2.55 -3.53 11.75
C ILE A 81 1.97 -4.88 12.21
N PHE A 82 0.65 -4.95 12.38
CA PHE A 82 0.02 -6.07 13.09
C PHE A 82 -0.76 -7.03 12.20
N ASP A 83 -1.07 -6.64 10.96
CA ASP A 83 -2.01 -7.37 10.10
C ASP A 83 -1.55 -7.50 8.64
N THR A 84 -0.25 -7.32 8.37
CA THR A 84 0.31 -7.37 7.02
C THR A 84 1.54 -8.28 6.98
N ASP A 85 1.54 -9.26 6.07
CA ASP A 85 2.71 -10.12 5.84
C ASP A 85 3.72 -9.44 4.91
N TYR A 86 3.26 -8.65 3.94
CA TYR A 86 4.10 -7.79 3.09
C TYR A 86 3.30 -6.69 2.39
N ILE A 87 4.00 -5.67 1.90
CA ILE A 87 3.43 -4.53 1.17
C ILE A 87 3.67 -4.70 -0.34
N ILE A 88 2.66 -4.43 -1.14
CA ILE A 88 2.83 -4.14 -2.57
C ILE A 88 2.69 -2.63 -2.76
N CYS A 89 3.75 -2.00 -3.27
CA CYS A 89 3.79 -0.56 -3.49
C CYS A 89 3.76 -0.24 -4.98
N ASN A 90 2.74 0.48 -5.45
CA ASN A 90 2.80 1.13 -6.76
C ASN A 90 3.50 2.49 -6.61
N TRP A 91 4.71 2.60 -7.12
CA TRP A 91 5.51 3.83 -7.09
C TRP A 91 5.47 4.50 -8.46
N ASP A 92 4.65 5.54 -8.57
CA ASP A 92 4.48 6.36 -9.78
C ASP A 92 4.72 7.85 -9.48
N GLN A 93 4.57 8.70 -10.51
CA GLN A 93 4.82 10.14 -10.40
C GLN A 93 3.88 10.86 -9.41
N TYR A 94 2.76 10.24 -9.02
CA TYR A 94 1.81 10.83 -8.08
C TYR A 94 2.23 10.57 -6.63
N VAL A 95 3.01 9.51 -6.37
CA VAL A 95 3.51 9.20 -5.03
C VAL A 95 4.43 10.31 -4.50
N GLU A 96 5.22 10.93 -5.36
CA GLU A 96 6.20 11.96 -4.99
C GLU A 96 5.60 13.18 -4.28
N LYS A 97 4.31 13.47 -4.53
CA LYS A 97 3.60 14.61 -3.93
C LYS A 97 2.93 14.28 -2.59
N GLY A 98 2.88 13.00 -2.22
CA GLY A 98 2.30 12.54 -0.96
C GLY A 98 3.35 12.40 0.15
N GLY A 99 2.86 12.22 1.39
CA GLY A 99 3.68 11.80 2.53
C GLY A 99 3.34 10.41 3.07
N GLY A 100 2.16 9.87 2.73
CA GLY A 100 1.64 8.62 3.28
C GLY A 100 2.50 7.42 2.91
N THR A 101 2.64 7.14 1.61
CA THR A 101 3.41 5.98 1.11
C THR A 101 4.86 5.99 1.57
N GLN A 102 5.52 7.16 1.60
CA GLN A 102 6.88 7.29 2.12
C GLN A 102 6.98 6.86 3.59
N GLY A 103 6.01 7.30 4.41
CA GLY A 103 5.91 6.92 5.82
C GLY A 103 5.63 5.42 6.00
N GLU A 104 4.70 4.88 5.23
CA GLU A 104 4.38 3.44 5.21
C GLU A 104 5.62 2.58 4.90
N LEU A 105 6.37 2.93 3.84
CA LEU A 105 7.56 2.19 3.43
C LEU A 105 8.69 2.27 4.47
N THR A 106 8.91 3.44 5.06
CA THR A 106 9.92 3.62 6.11
C THR A 106 9.55 2.79 7.35
N LEU A 107 8.27 2.75 7.71
CA LEU A 107 7.79 1.92 8.81
C LEU A 107 7.96 0.43 8.52
N ALA A 108 7.59 -0.01 7.32
CA ALA A 108 7.77 -1.39 6.89
C ALA A 108 9.23 -1.83 6.98
N PHE A 109 10.17 -0.97 6.56
CA PHE A 109 11.60 -1.21 6.72
C PHE A 109 12.00 -1.41 8.19
N VAL A 110 11.56 -0.52 9.09
CA VAL A 110 11.86 -0.62 10.53
C VAL A 110 11.35 -1.93 11.14
N TYR A 111 10.16 -2.37 10.74
CA TYR A 111 9.52 -3.59 11.24
C TYR A 111 9.87 -4.84 10.42
N ARG A 112 10.77 -4.73 9.44
CA ARG A 112 11.20 -5.82 8.55
C ARG A 112 10.05 -6.49 7.79
N ILE A 113 9.05 -5.71 7.44
CA ILE A 113 7.94 -6.14 6.58
C ILE A 113 8.42 -6.02 5.12
N PRO A 114 8.38 -7.09 4.32
CA PRO A 114 8.83 -7.03 2.93
C PRO A 114 8.03 -6.02 2.11
N VAL A 115 8.71 -5.31 1.22
CA VAL A 115 8.12 -4.35 0.29
C VAL A 115 8.43 -4.77 -1.15
N PHE A 116 7.39 -5.10 -1.90
CA PHE A 116 7.46 -5.34 -3.34
C PHE A 116 7.00 -4.09 -4.09
N MET A 117 7.95 -3.36 -4.64
CA MET A 117 7.70 -2.11 -5.35
C MET A 117 7.53 -2.37 -6.85
N VAL A 118 6.48 -1.83 -7.46
CA VAL A 118 6.29 -1.76 -8.91
C VAL A 118 6.49 -0.31 -9.33
N THR A 119 7.36 -0.07 -10.31
CA THR A 119 7.63 1.28 -10.80
C THR A 119 8.05 1.26 -12.26
N GLN A 120 7.61 2.26 -13.03
CA GLN A 120 8.17 2.58 -14.36
C GLN A 120 9.15 3.75 -14.31
N ILE A 121 9.28 4.40 -13.16
CA ILE A 121 10.25 5.48 -12.97
C ILE A 121 11.65 4.86 -12.88
N PRO A 122 12.64 5.37 -13.64
CA PRO A 122 14.02 4.90 -13.51
C PRO A 122 14.49 5.02 -12.06
N VAL A 123 15.12 3.98 -11.52
CA VAL A 123 15.59 3.97 -10.12
C VAL A 123 16.52 5.15 -9.80
N THR A 124 17.25 5.67 -10.80
CA THR A 124 18.10 6.87 -10.65
C THR A 124 17.33 8.15 -10.34
N GLN A 125 16.01 8.17 -10.53
CA GLN A 125 15.13 9.29 -10.23
C GLN A 125 14.35 9.09 -8.92
N ILE A 126 14.40 7.91 -8.32
CA ILE A 126 13.72 7.60 -7.05
C ILE A 126 14.69 7.90 -5.91
N SER A 127 14.19 8.53 -4.84
CA SER A 127 14.98 8.80 -3.63
C SER A 127 15.68 7.54 -3.11
N SER A 128 16.98 7.63 -2.82
CA SER A 128 17.76 6.54 -2.23
C SER A 128 17.16 6.01 -0.92
N TRP A 129 16.50 6.88 -0.15
CA TRP A 129 15.81 6.50 1.08
C TRP A 129 14.68 5.50 0.79
N ILE A 130 13.90 5.78 -0.25
CA ILE A 130 12.77 4.95 -0.67
C ILE A 130 13.26 3.65 -1.29
N LEU A 131 14.28 3.70 -2.15
CA LEU A 131 14.89 2.50 -2.72
C LEU A 131 15.43 1.57 -1.63
N GLY A 132 16.01 2.13 -0.56
CA GLY A 132 16.49 1.36 0.59
C GLY A 132 15.38 0.65 1.37
N CYS A 133 14.12 1.08 1.25
CA CYS A 133 12.98 0.43 1.89
C CYS A 133 12.43 -0.76 1.08
N ALA A 134 12.72 -0.84 -0.22
CA ALA A 134 12.20 -1.88 -1.09
C ALA A 134 12.96 -3.20 -0.90
N THR A 135 12.23 -4.31 -0.69
CA THR A 135 12.83 -5.66 -0.69
C THR A 135 13.13 -6.12 -2.11
N GLN A 136 12.23 -5.82 -3.04
CA GLN A 136 12.43 -6.08 -4.46
C GLN A 136 11.65 -5.06 -5.30
N ILE A 137 12.23 -4.66 -6.43
CA ILE A 137 11.66 -3.70 -7.36
C ILE A 137 11.34 -4.43 -8.68
N PHE A 138 10.18 -4.14 -9.24
CA PHE A 138 9.63 -4.71 -10.45
C PHE A 138 9.30 -3.60 -11.45
N SER A 139 9.58 -3.83 -12.73
CA SER A 139 9.23 -2.91 -13.81
C SER A 139 7.81 -3.13 -14.36
N SER A 140 7.07 -4.12 -13.85
CA SER A 140 5.70 -4.38 -14.29
C SER A 140 4.93 -5.21 -13.27
N TYR A 141 3.60 -5.13 -13.32
CA TYR A 141 2.74 -6.00 -12.51
C TYR A 141 2.87 -7.47 -12.91
N GLU A 142 3.20 -7.77 -14.15
CA GLU A 142 3.34 -9.12 -14.69
C GLU A 142 4.57 -9.81 -14.10
N SER A 143 5.68 -9.07 -13.96
CA SER A 143 6.88 -9.58 -13.29
C SER A 143 6.65 -9.78 -11.79
N LEU A 144 5.93 -8.87 -11.13
CA LEU A 144 5.47 -9.05 -9.75
C LEU A 144 4.59 -10.30 -9.61
N LYS A 145 3.54 -10.44 -10.43
CA LYS A 145 2.59 -11.57 -10.40
C LYS A 145 3.32 -12.91 -10.58
N SER A 146 4.29 -12.97 -11.49
CA SER A 146 5.11 -14.15 -11.73
C SER A 146 5.97 -14.51 -10.51
N HIS A 147 6.59 -13.50 -9.88
CA HIS A 147 7.36 -13.69 -8.65
C HIS A 147 6.49 -14.21 -7.49
N LEU A 148 5.31 -13.62 -7.28
CA LEU A 148 4.39 -14.04 -6.20
C LEU A 148 3.89 -15.48 -6.38
N LYS A 149 3.61 -15.91 -7.63
CA LYS A 149 3.27 -17.30 -7.93
C LYS A 149 4.39 -18.27 -7.55
N ILE A 150 5.64 -17.94 -7.87
CA ILE A 150 6.80 -18.75 -7.50
C ILE A 150 6.95 -18.81 -5.98
N LEU A 151 6.86 -17.65 -5.30
CA LEU A 151 6.96 -17.54 -3.85
C LEU A 151 5.92 -18.45 -3.16
N GLU A 152 4.67 -18.40 -3.60
CA GLU A 152 3.60 -19.23 -3.04
C GLU A 152 3.77 -20.72 -3.33
N ASN A 153 4.25 -21.09 -4.52
CA ASN A 153 4.55 -22.49 -4.82
C ASN A 153 5.65 -23.04 -3.91
N VAL A 154 6.71 -22.26 -3.67
CA VAL A 154 7.78 -22.63 -2.73
C VAL A 154 7.24 -22.72 -1.30
N ARG A 155 6.38 -21.79 -0.88
CA ARG A 155 5.75 -21.79 0.46
C ARG A 155 4.89 -23.04 0.65
N LYS A 156 4.02 -23.36 -0.31
CA LYS A 156 3.15 -24.54 -0.29
C LYS A 156 3.95 -25.85 -0.29
N ALA A 157 5.01 -25.93 -1.08
CA ALA A 157 5.89 -27.11 -1.09
C ALA A 157 6.51 -27.37 0.29
N LYS A 158 6.98 -26.32 0.99
CA LYS A 158 7.55 -26.44 2.34
C LYS A 158 6.51 -26.85 3.40
N LEU A 159 5.27 -26.39 3.26
CA LEU A 159 4.18 -26.72 4.18
C LEU A 159 3.58 -28.11 3.93
N GLY A 160 3.63 -28.62 2.70
CA GLY A 160 3.12 -29.93 2.33
C GLY A 160 4.09 -31.10 2.55
N THR A 161 5.32 -30.82 2.99
CA THR A 161 6.34 -31.83 3.34
C THR A 161 6.45 -32.08 4.85
N ALA A 162 5.42 -31.73 5.63
CA ALA A 162 5.35 -31.93 7.08
C ALA A 162 4.34 -33.02 7.44
#